data_AF-A0A7C6TUU8-F1
#
_entry.id   AF-A0A7C6TUU8-F1
#
_cell.length_a   1.000
_cell.length_b   1.000
_cell.length_c   1.000
_cell.angle_alpha   90.00
_cell.angle_beta   90.00
_cell.angle_gamma   90.00
#
_symmetry.space_group_name_H-M   'P 1'
#
loop_
_entity.id
_entity.type
_entity.pdbx_description
1 polymer ?
#
loop_
_entity_poly.entity_id
_entity_poly.type
_entity_poly.pdbx_seq_one_letter_code
_entity_poly.pdbx_strand_id
1 'polypeptide(L)'
;MDTDIEQEWQVAVSAIEHYAYCPRQCALIHVEGIFEENLYTVRGNITHERVHSDDGATLRGVPVHRGLRIYCDRLGLVGQADLVEMRPEGPYPVEYKSGRLHRTPAELQLCAQALCLEEMYGVAVPCGAIYHAGARNRREVKLTAALRQHTEQVVSAVRDMLRRGYVPPPTDNPALCMRCSLVDTCLPDVVREKPRLRGVQSVLFRVHDAEEGDA
;
A
#
# COMPACT_ATOMS: atom_id res chain seq x y z
N MET A 1 1.14 34.46 16.50
CA MET A 1 0.10 33.99 15.57
C MET A 1 0.48 32.56 15.25
N ASP A 2 0.33 31.69 16.25
CA ASP A 2 0.61 30.26 16.12
C ASP A 2 -0.44 29.71 15.18
N THR A 3 -0.01 29.48 13.94
CA THR A 3 -0.79 28.68 13.01
C THR A 3 -0.35 27.26 13.32
N ASP A 4 -0.93 26.68 14.38
CA ASP A 4 -1.05 25.23 14.49
C ASP A 4 -1.85 24.79 13.27
N ILE A 5 -1.15 24.61 12.15
CA ILE A 5 -1.64 23.82 11.05
C ILE A 5 -1.70 22.43 11.66
N GLU A 6 -2.88 22.04 12.15
CA GLU A 6 -3.19 20.65 12.43
C GLU A 6 -2.79 19.89 11.17
N GLN A 7 -1.63 19.22 11.20
CA GLN A 7 -1.20 18.38 10.10
C GLN A 7 -2.22 17.27 10.05
N GLU A 8 -3.25 17.43 9.22
CA GLU A 8 -4.10 16.33 8.84
C GLU A 8 -3.21 15.34 8.11
N TRP A 9 -2.83 14.28 8.84
CA TRP A 9 -2.01 13.20 8.29
C TRP A 9 -2.77 12.57 7.12
N GLN A 10 -2.37 12.96 5.92
CA GLN A 10 -2.88 12.40 4.69
C GLN A 10 -2.43 10.94 4.56
N VAL A 11 -3.34 10.10 4.11
CA VAL A 11 -3.13 8.68 3.91
C VAL A 11 -3.00 8.44 2.41
N ALA A 12 -1.87 7.87 2.00
CA ALA A 12 -1.70 7.44 0.62
C ALA A 12 -2.70 6.31 0.29
N VAL A 13 -3.37 6.39 -0.86
CA VAL A 13 -4.30 5.34 -1.33
C VAL A 13 -3.61 3.96 -1.41
N SER A 14 -2.33 3.92 -1.80
CA SER A 14 -1.55 2.68 -1.81
C SER A 14 -1.30 2.10 -0.40
N ALA A 15 -1.29 2.93 0.64
CA ALA A 15 -1.14 2.48 2.02
C ALA A 15 -2.28 1.57 2.48
N ILE A 16 -3.47 1.73 1.88
CA ILE A 16 -4.65 0.90 2.16
C ILE A 16 -4.39 -0.55 1.72
N GLU A 17 -3.82 -0.76 0.53
CA GLU A 17 -3.42 -2.08 0.06
C GLU A 17 -2.33 -2.66 0.96
N HIS A 18 -1.27 -1.88 1.24
CA HIS A 18 -0.15 -2.35 2.04
C HIS A 18 -0.59 -2.77 3.45
N TYR A 19 -1.48 -2.01 4.08
CA TYR A 19 -1.97 -2.31 5.42
C TYR A 19 -2.84 -3.55 5.43
N ALA A 20 -3.77 -3.65 4.48
CA ALA A 20 -4.64 -4.81 4.33
C ALA A 20 -3.85 -6.09 4.01
N TYR A 21 -2.72 -5.97 3.31
CA TYR A 21 -1.79 -7.08 3.11
C TYR A 21 -1.05 -7.44 4.40
N CYS A 22 -0.37 -6.47 5.03
CA CYS A 22 0.33 -6.64 6.28
C CYS A 22 0.60 -5.28 6.96
N PRO A 23 0.10 -5.02 8.18
CA PRO A 23 0.34 -3.77 8.89
C PRO A 23 1.83 -3.40 9.03
N ARG A 24 2.69 -4.40 9.26
CA ARG A 24 4.15 -4.19 9.30
C ARG A 24 4.71 -3.77 7.95
N GLN A 25 4.25 -4.35 6.84
CA GLN A 25 4.69 -3.93 5.51
C GLN A 25 4.31 -2.47 5.26
N CYS A 26 3.08 -2.09 5.60
CA CYS A 26 2.63 -0.70 5.49
C CYS A 26 3.48 0.26 6.31
N ALA A 27 3.79 -0.09 7.57
CA ALA A 27 4.67 0.72 8.42
C ALA A 27 6.09 0.84 7.85
N LEU A 28 6.69 -0.25 7.36
CA LEU A 28 8.02 -0.18 6.77
C LEU A 28 8.04 0.76 5.55
N ILE A 29 7.00 0.75 4.71
CA ILE A 29 6.92 1.61 3.53
C ILE A 29 6.65 3.07 3.90
N HIS A 30 5.61 3.31 4.71
CA HIS A 30 5.04 4.65 4.90
C HIS A 30 5.46 5.34 6.20
N VAL A 31 5.94 4.60 7.20
CA VAL A 31 6.51 5.17 8.44
C VAL A 31 8.04 5.25 8.32
N GLU A 32 8.67 4.14 7.97
CA GLU A 32 10.15 4.06 7.92
C GLU A 32 10.73 4.49 6.57
N GLY A 33 9.88 4.77 5.56
CA GLY A 33 10.33 5.21 4.23
C GLY A 33 11.10 4.14 3.45
N ILE A 34 10.93 2.86 3.79
CA ILE A 34 11.58 1.76 3.10
C ILE A 34 10.91 1.55 1.74
N PHE A 35 11.51 2.15 0.72
CA PHE A 35 11.23 1.89 -0.67
C PHE A 35 12.39 1.10 -1.26
N GLU A 36 12.28 -0.23 -1.26
CA GLU A 36 13.20 -1.06 -2.05
C GLU A 36 12.84 -0.89 -3.53
N GLU A 37 13.47 0.10 -4.17
CA GLU A 37 13.57 0.22 -5.63
C GLU A 37 14.23 -1.05 -6.19
N ASN A 38 13.53 -2.18 -6.40
CA ASN A 38 14.22 -3.28 -7.10
C ASN A 38 13.42 -4.29 -7.94
N LEU A 39 12.12 -4.53 -7.77
CA LEU A 39 11.42 -5.49 -8.67
C LEU A 39 9.97 -5.15 -9.01
N TYR A 40 9.26 -4.45 -8.14
CA TYR A 40 7.87 -4.01 -8.37
C TYR A 40 7.81 -2.74 -9.20
N THR A 41 8.75 -1.82 -8.99
CA THR A 41 8.84 -0.57 -9.76
C THR A 41 9.18 -0.84 -11.22
N VAL A 42 10.01 -1.83 -11.57
CA VAL A 42 10.33 -2.08 -12.99
C VAL A 42 9.20 -2.79 -13.74
N ARG A 43 8.60 -3.86 -13.18
CA ARG A 43 7.47 -4.56 -13.83
C ARG A 43 6.13 -3.82 -13.71
N GLY A 44 5.92 -3.18 -12.56
CA GLY A 44 4.86 -2.21 -12.31
C GLY A 44 5.00 -1.04 -13.25
N ASN A 45 6.12 -0.30 -13.27
CA ASN A 45 6.31 0.82 -14.19
C ASN A 45 6.22 0.39 -15.64
N ILE A 46 6.74 -0.74 -16.12
CA ILE A 46 6.51 -1.09 -17.54
C ILE A 46 5.01 -1.26 -17.86
N THR A 47 4.20 -1.69 -16.89
CA THR A 47 2.73 -1.76 -17.04
C THR A 47 2.08 -0.38 -16.88
N HIS A 48 2.46 0.39 -15.87
CA HIS A 48 1.96 1.74 -15.61
C HIS A 48 2.44 2.73 -16.67
N GLU A 49 3.71 2.77 -17.05
CA GLU A 49 4.28 3.50 -18.19
C GLU A 49 3.51 3.18 -19.46
N ARG A 50 3.21 1.91 -19.80
CA ARG A 50 2.34 1.62 -20.96
C ARG A 50 0.93 2.17 -20.81
N VAL A 51 0.40 2.18 -19.59
CA VAL A 51 -0.87 2.84 -19.29
C VAL A 51 -0.70 4.35 -19.42
N HIS A 52 0.39 4.98 -18.98
CA HIS A 52 0.62 6.42 -18.97
C HIS A 52 1.16 6.97 -20.31
N SER A 53 1.75 6.14 -21.17
CA SER A 53 2.49 6.53 -22.37
C SER A 53 1.65 6.55 -23.64
N ASP A 54 0.34 6.35 -23.55
CA ASP A 54 -0.53 6.29 -24.72
C ASP A 54 -1.42 7.56 -24.75
N ASP A 55 -1.05 8.51 -25.61
CA ASP A 55 -1.71 9.78 -25.93
C ASP A 55 -3.17 9.61 -26.47
N GLY A 56 -3.70 8.39 -26.45
CA GLY A 56 -5.09 8.11 -26.73
C GLY A 56 -5.98 8.52 -25.58
N ALA A 57 -6.59 9.71 -25.68
CA ALA A 57 -7.65 10.19 -24.78
C ALA A 57 -8.86 9.25 -24.67
N THR A 58 -8.89 8.19 -25.47
CA THR A 58 -10.01 7.24 -25.60
C THR A 58 -9.50 5.80 -25.63
N LEU A 59 -10.12 4.92 -24.83
CA LEU A 59 -9.90 3.47 -24.84
C LEU A 59 -11.22 2.80 -25.24
N ARG A 60 -11.22 2.04 -26.35
CA ARG A 60 -12.44 1.38 -26.89
C ARG A 60 -13.64 2.34 -27.05
N GLY A 61 -13.37 3.61 -27.41
CA GLY A 61 -14.41 4.63 -27.58
C GLY A 61 -14.86 5.32 -26.29
N VAL A 62 -14.30 4.98 -25.13
CA VAL A 62 -14.58 5.64 -23.84
C VAL A 62 -13.44 6.59 -23.48
N PRO A 63 -13.70 7.87 -23.16
CA PRO A 63 -12.65 8.79 -22.70
C PRO A 63 -12.00 8.28 -21.41
N VAL A 64 -10.69 8.47 -21.28
CA VAL A 64 -9.92 7.88 -20.18
C VAL A 64 -8.87 8.85 -19.64
N HIS A 65 -8.72 8.86 -18.32
CA HIS A 65 -7.61 9.53 -17.63
C HIS A 65 -6.65 8.48 -17.09
N ARG A 66 -5.35 8.66 -17.33
CA ARG A 66 -4.30 7.76 -16.88
C ARG A 66 -3.47 8.46 -15.84
N GLY A 67 -3.13 7.77 -14.76
CA GLY A 67 -2.34 8.37 -13.68
C GLY A 67 -3.03 9.58 -13.07
N LEU A 68 -4.36 9.57 -13.00
CA LEU A 68 -5.13 10.68 -12.46
C LEU A 68 -4.79 10.84 -10.98
N ARG A 69 -4.33 12.03 -10.59
CA ARG A 69 -4.18 12.37 -9.18
C ARG A 69 -5.56 12.49 -8.55
N ILE A 70 -5.74 11.81 -7.43
CA ILE A 70 -7.01 11.72 -6.73
C ILE A 70 -6.86 12.09 -5.27
N TYR A 71 -7.93 12.60 -4.68
CA TYR A 71 -7.98 12.98 -3.27
C TYR A 71 -9.38 12.78 -2.69
N CYS A 72 -9.45 12.62 -1.37
CA CYS A 72 -10.68 12.69 -0.59
C CYS A 72 -10.36 13.39 0.73
N ASP A 73 -10.70 14.68 0.84
CA ASP A 73 -10.46 15.51 2.01
C ASP A 73 -11.22 14.95 3.22
N ARG A 74 -12.48 14.51 3.04
CA ARG A 74 -13.29 13.91 4.12
C ARG A 74 -12.58 12.72 4.80
N LEU A 75 -11.83 11.94 4.02
CA LEU A 75 -11.08 10.78 4.50
C LEU A 75 -9.58 11.04 4.55
N GLY A 76 -9.11 12.27 4.33
CA GLY A 76 -7.70 12.62 4.20
C GLY A 76 -6.92 11.67 3.29
N LEU A 77 -7.49 11.23 2.17
CA LEU A 77 -6.82 10.34 1.21
C LEU A 77 -6.19 11.15 0.09
N VAL A 78 -5.00 10.73 -0.35
CA VAL A 78 -4.34 11.24 -1.55
C VAL A 78 -3.69 10.10 -2.32
N GLY A 79 -3.62 10.19 -3.64
CA GLY A 79 -2.93 9.18 -4.42
C GLY A 79 -3.10 9.34 -5.92
N GLN A 80 -2.94 8.21 -6.61
CA GLN A 80 -3.07 8.13 -8.06
C GLN A 80 -3.94 6.93 -8.43
N ALA A 81 -4.81 7.12 -9.41
CA ALA A 81 -5.53 6.04 -10.09
C ALA A 81 -4.84 5.74 -11.42
N ASP A 82 -4.60 4.47 -11.70
CA ASP A 82 -3.89 4.02 -12.91
C ASP A 82 -4.62 4.42 -14.17
N LEU A 83 -5.90 4.08 -14.22
CA LEU A 83 -6.81 4.36 -15.31
C LEU A 83 -8.20 4.65 -14.74
N VAL A 84 -8.82 5.72 -15.23
CA VAL A 84 -10.22 6.06 -14.95
C VAL A 84 -10.93 6.18 -16.28
N GLU A 85 -11.91 5.31 -16.53
CA GLU A 85 -12.80 5.40 -17.68
C GLU A 85 -13.92 6.39 -17.37
N MET A 86 -14.05 7.44 -18.15
CA MET A 86 -15.13 8.43 -18.03
C MET A 86 -16.34 7.92 -18.80
N ARG A 87 -17.18 7.15 -18.10
CA ARG A 87 -18.40 6.56 -18.67
C ARG A 87 -19.59 7.53 -18.54
N PRO A 88 -20.68 7.34 -19.30
CA PRO A 88 -21.89 8.16 -19.15
C PRO A 88 -22.45 8.17 -17.73
N GLU A 89 -22.27 7.08 -16.98
CA GLU A 89 -22.75 6.94 -15.60
C GLU A 89 -21.82 7.58 -14.55
N GLY A 90 -20.59 7.96 -14.94
CA GLY A 90 -19.58 8.52 -14.04
C GLY A 90 -18.17 7.94 -14.24
N PRO A 91 -17.19 8.36 -13.42
CA PRO A 91 -15.84 7.84 -13.46
C PRO A 91 -15.81 6.37 -12.99
N TYR A 92 -15.13 5.52 -13.74
CA TYR A 92 -14.97 4.09 -13.45
C TYR A 92 -13.49 3.77 -13.28
N PRO A 93 -13.00 3.54 -12.04
CA PRO A 93 -11.60 3.24 -11.80
C PRO A 93 -11.24 1.82 -12.25
N VAL A 94 -10.06 1.68 -12.84
CA VAL A 94 -9.44 0.42 -13.24
C VAL A 94 -8.04 0.33 -12.65
N GLU A 95 -7.88 -0.50 -11.62
CA GLU A 95 -6.59 -0.74 -10.94
C GLU A 95 -5.80 -1.81 -11.69
N TYR A 96 -4.56 -1.51 -12.08
CA TYR A 96 -3.69 -2.41 -12.82
C TYR A 96 -2.76 -3.16 -11.87
N LYS A 97 -2.79 -4.49 -11.93
CA LYS A 97 -1.89 -5.35 -11.14
C LYS A 97 -1.05 -6.21 -12.08
N SER A 98 0.26 -5.99 -12.03
CA SER A 98 1.27 -6.72 -12.82
C SER A 98 1.61 -8.11 -12.24
N GLY A 99 1.44 -8.29 -10.93
CA GLY A 99 1.79 -9.50 -10.19
C GLY A 99 0.61 -10.37 -9.74
N ARG A 100 0.91 -11.34 -8.87
CA ARG A 100 -0.08 -12.25 -8.28
C ARG A 100 -0.96 -11.48 -7.29
N LEU A 101 -2.28 -11.53 -7.48
CA LEU A 101 -3.23 -10.69 -6.75
C LEU A 101 -3.63 -11.28 -5.39
N HIS A 102 -3.48 -10.49 -4.33
CA HIS A 102 -4.27 -10.66 -3.11
C HIS A 102 -5.60 -9.93 -3.27
N ARG A 103 -6.71 -10.68 -3.29
CA ARG A 103 -8.02 -10.13 -3.67
C ARG A 103 -8.47 -8.99 -2.77
N THR A 104 -8.53 -9.23 -1.46
CA THR A 104 -9.07 -8.26 -0.50
C THR A 104 -8.26 -6.95 -0.43
N PRO A 105 -6.91 -6.96 -0.36
CA PRO A 105 -6.14 -5.72 -0.36
C PRO A 105 -6.36 -4.84 -1.61
N ALA A 106 -6.37 -5.45 -2.79
CA ALA A 106 -6.59 -4.71 -4.03
C ALA A 106 -8.02 -4.16 -4.17
N GLU A 107 -9.02 -4.89 -3.66
CA GLU A 107 -10.40 -4.39 -3.59
C GLU A 107 -10.54 -3.16 -2.68
N LEU A 108 -9.81 -3.14 -1.55
CA LEU A 108 -9.80 -1.99 -0.64
C LEU A 108 -9.13 -0.77 -1.26
N GLN A 109 -8.01 -0.94 -1.97
CA GLN A 109 -7.37 0.16 -2.70
C GLN A 109 -8.29 0.71 -3.79
N LEU A 110 -8.91 -0.17 -4.59
CA LEU A 110 -9.88 0.24 -5.60
C LEU A 110 -11.07 0.99 -4.99
N CYS A 111 -11.56 0.53 -3.83
CA CYS A 111 -12.61 1.22 -3.10
C CYS A 111 -12.17 2.61 -2.62
N ALA A 112 -10.93 2.74 -2.12
CA ALA A 112 -10.38 4.04 -1.73
C ALA A 112 -10.25 4.99 -2.92
N GLN A 113 -9.83 4.49 -4.10
CA GLN A 113 -9.81 5.27 -5.34
C GLN A 113 -11.21 5.76 -5.72
N ALA A 114 -12.20 4.88 -5.66
CA ALA A 114 -13.58 5.23 -5.96
C ALA A 114 -14.13 6.29 -5.01
N LEU A 115 -13.87 6.20 -3.70
CA LEU A 115 -14.26 7.22 -2.73
C LEU A 115 -13.67 8.60 -3.05
N CYS A 116 -12.41 8.63 -3.51
CA CYS A 116 -11.79 9.87 -3.99
C CYS A 116 -12.48 10.41 -5.25
N LEU A 117 -12.75 9.56 -6.23
CA LEU A 117 -13.45 9.96 -7.45
C LEU A 117 -14.88 10.45 -7.17
N GLU A 118 -15.58 9.85 -6.21
CA GLU A 118 -16.90 10.32 -5.79
C GLU A 118 -16.87 11.74 -5.26
N GLU A 119 -15.87 12.08 -4.43
CA GLU A 119 -15.73 13.42 -3.89
C GLU A 119 -15.30 14.43 -4.96
N MET A 120 -14.33 14.07 -5.80
CA MET A 120 -13.81 14.95 -6.85
C MET A 120 -14.85 15.30 -7.91
N TYR A 121 -15.69 14.34 -8.30
CA TYR A 121 -16.65 14.50 -9.39
C TYR A 121 -18.09 14.71 -8.92
N GLY A 122 -18.38 14.56 -7.62
CA GLY A 122 -19.72 14.73 -7.05
C GLY A 122 -20.74 13.71 -7.54
N VAL A 123 -20.30 12.52 -7.99
CA VAL A 123 -21.15 11.45 -8.53
C VAL A 123 -20.82 10.12 -7.88
N ALA A 124 -21.80 9.23 -7.74
CA ALA A 124 -21.58 7.92 -7.13
C ALA A 124 -20.74 6.99 -8.04
N VAL A 125 -19.84 6.21 -7.44
CA VAL A 125 -19.00 5.21 -8.11
C VAL A 125 -19.32 3.84 -7.49
N PRO A 126 -20.34 3.12 -8.00
CA PRO A 126 -20.83 1.88 -7.38
C PRO A 126 -19.93 0.66 -7.68
N CYS A 127 -19.06 0.74 -8.68
CA CYS A 127 -18.16 -0.34 -9.07
C CYS A 127 -16.89 0.19 -9.75
N GLY A 128 -15.88 -0.66 -9.81
CA GLY A 128 -14.66 -0.46 -10.59
C GLY A 128 -14.14 -1.81 -11.07
N ALA A 129 -12.95 -1.84 -11.67
CA ALA A 129 -12.33 -3.09 -12.09
C ALA A 129 -10.89 -3.23 -11.58
N ILE A 130 -10.48 -4.48 -11.38
CA ILE A 130 -9.07 -4.85 -11.24
C ILE A 130 -8.65 -5.54 -12.53
N TYR A 131 -7.64 -4.99 -13.19
CA TYR A 131 -7.03 -5.56 -14.39
C TYR A 131 -5.76 -6.33 -14.01
N HIS A 132 -5.73 -7.62 -14.34
CA HIS A 132 -4.55 -8.45 -14.15
C HIS A 132 -3.73 -8.49 -15.42
N ALA A 133 -2.59 -7.83 -15.46
CA ALA A 133 -1.76 -7.77 -16.66
C ALA A 133 -1.24 -9.16 -17.06
N GLY A 134 -0.85 -10.00 -16.09
CA GLY A 134 -0.37 -11.36 -16.35
C GLY A 134 -1.42 -12.30 -16.94
N ALA A 135 -2.69 -12.16 -16.54
CA ALA A 135 -3.80 -12.98 -17.05
C ALA A 135 -4.57 -12.29 -18.20
N ARG A 136 -4.27 -11.02 -18.49
CA ARG A 136 -4.92 -10.16 -19.49
C ARG A 136 -6.45 -10.10 -19.34
N ASN A 137 -6.94 -10.24 -18.11
CA ASN A 137 -8.36 -10.20 -17.80
C ASN A 137 -8.69 -9.07 -16.82
N ARG A 138 -9.93 -8.58 -16.89
CA ARG A 138 -10.49 -7.62 -15.94
C ARG A 138 -11.57 -8.28 -15.13
N ARG A 139 -11.60 -8.01 -13.83
CA ARG A 139 -12.68 -8.42 -12.93
C ARG A 139 -13.33 -7.19 -12.36
N GLU A 140 -14.64 -7.09 -12.54
CA GLU A 140 -15.43 -6.04 -11.90
C GLU A 140 -15.60 -6.33 -10.41
N VAL A 141 -15.54 -5.26 -9.61
CA VAL A 141 -15.72 -5.26 -8.17
C VAL A 141 -16.86 -4.31 -7.85
N LYS A 142 -17.91 -4.82 -7.20
CA LYS A 142 -18.98 -4.00 -6.65
C LYS A 142 -18.51 -3.39 -5.34
N LEU A 143 -18.65 -2.08 -5.21
CA LEU A 143 -18.22 -1.31 -4.04
C LEU A 143 -19.35 -1.25 -3.01
N THR A 144 -19.59 -2.40 -2.38
CA THR A 144 -20.67 -2.59 -1.40
C THR A 144 -20.46 -1.72 -0.16
N ALA A 145 -21.54 -1.48 0.59
CA ALA A 145 -21.45 -0.78 1.87
C ALA A 145 -20.45 -1.43 2.84
N ALA A 146 -20.38 -2.77 2.87
CA ALA A 146 -19.42 -3.49 3.70
C ALA A 146 -17.96 -3.24 3.28
N LEU A 147 -17.68 -3.23 1.96
CA LEU A 147 -16.33 -2.93 1.46
C LEU A 147 -15.93 -1.49 1.75
N ARG A 148 -16.86 -0.54 1.61
CA ARG A 148 -16.66 0.87 1.93
C ARG A 148 -16.37 1.07 3.41
N GLN A 149 -17.19 0.49 4.28
CA GLN A 149 -16.97 0.53 5.73
C GLN A 149 -15.61 -0.07 6.11
N HIS A 150 -15.23 -1.20 5.52
CA HIS A 150 -13.94 -1.81 5.78
C HIS A 150 -12.78 -0.93 5.28
N THR A 151 -12.94 -0.27 4.13
CA THR A 151 -11.96 0.68 3.60
C THR A 151 -11.77 1.86 4.56
N GLU A 152 -12.85 2.48 5.04
CA GLU A 152 -12.78 3.59 5.99
C GLU A 152 -12.13 3.18 7.33
N GLN A 153 -12.39 1.96 7.81
CA GLN A 153 -11.70 1.40 8.98
C GLN A 153 -10.19 1.26 8.76
N VAL A 154 -9.78 0.76 7.60
CA VAL A 154 -8.36 0.64 7.24
C VAL A 154 -7.72 2.02 7.10
N VAL A 155 -8.41 3.00 6.51
CA VAL A 155 -7.94 4.40 6.45
C VAL A 155 -7.66 4.92 7.86
N SER A 156 -8.58 4.72 8.79
CA SER A 156 -8.38 5.15 10.19
C SER A 156 -7.18 4.46 10.83
N ALA A 157 -7.06 3.14 10.67
CA ALA A 157 -5.95 2.37 11.25
C ALA A 157 -4.59 2.77 10.68
N VAL A 158 -4.52 3.04 9.37
CA VAL A 158 -3.31 3.54 8.72
C VAL A 158 -2.95 4.92 9.25
N ARG A 159 -3.92 5.83 9.35
CA ARG A 159 -3.69 7.17 9.90
C ARG A 159 -3.14 7.12 11.32
N ASP A 160 -3.70 6.29 12.18
CA ASP A 160 -3.25 6.13 13.56
C ASP A 160 -1.82 5.56 13.63
N MET A 161 -1.49 4.62 12.75
CA MET A 161 -0.14 4.06 12.64
C MET A 161 0.88 5.12 12.20
N LEU A 162 0.54 5.94 11.20
CA LEU A 162 1.40 7.04 10.74
C LEU A 162 1.61 8.08 11.84
N ARG A 163 0.52 8.55 12.47
CA ARG A 163 0.57 9.51 13.58
C ARG A 163 1.46 9.05 14.73
N ARG A 164 1.41 7.75 15.05
CA ARG A 164 2.20 7.17 16.16
C ARG A 164 3.64 6.84 15.78
N GLY A 165 3.98 6.84 14.49
CA GLY A 165 5.26 6.33 14.00
C GLY A 165 5.54 4.89 14.44
N TYR A 166 4.49 4.06 14.55
CA TYR A 166 4.61 2.72 15.12
C TYR A 166 4.79 1.66 14.04
N VAL A 167 5.78 0.78 14.22
CA VAL A 167 5.99 -0.40 13.37
C VAL A 167 5.50 -1.66 14.09
N PRO A 168 4.39 -2.29 13.63
CA PRO A 168 3.90 -3.54 14.20
C PRO A 168 4.91 -4.68 14.13
N PRO A 169 4.82 -5.69 15.03
CA PRO A 169 5.61 -6.91 14.90
C PRO A 169 5.29 -7.65 13.59
N PRO A 170 6.18 -8.55 13.11
CA PRO A 170 5.90 -9.40 11.96
C PRO A 170 4.58 -10.15 12.10
N THR A 171 3.85 -10.28 11.00
CA THR A 171 2.60 -11.07 10.97
C THR A 171 2.86 -12.53 11.35
N ASP A 172 1.94 -13.12 12.11
CA ASP A 172 1.97 -14.54 12.46
C ASP A 172 1.64 -15.48 11.28
N ASN A 173 1.29 -14.92 10.11
CA ASN A 173 1.02 -15.70 8.90
C ASN A 173 2.28 -15.78 8.00
N PRO A 174 3.05 -16.87 8.02
CA PRO A 174 4.30 -16.98 7.25
C PRO A 174 4.05 -17.01 5.74
N ALA A 175 2.85 -17.39 5.30
CA ALA A 175 2.50 -17.44 3.87
C ALA A 175 2.43 -16.04 3.23
N LEU A 176 2.15 -15.00 4.02
CA LEU A 176 2.29 -13.62 3.58
C LEU A 176 3.78 -13.27 3.45
N CYS A 177 4.59 -13.56 4.47
CA CYS A 177 6.02 -13.26 4.46
C CYS A 177 6.76 -13.87 3.26
N MET A 178 6.47 -15.12 2.89
CA MET A 178 7.11 -15.81 1.75
C MET A 178 6.92 -15.11 0.39
N ARG A 179 5.95 -14.19 0.28
CA ARG A 179 5.61 -13.49 -0.96
C ARG A 179 5.70 -11.97 -0.79
N CYS A 180 6.18 -11.51 0.35
CA CYS A 180 6.30 -10.09 0.66
C CYS A 180 7.53 -9.53 -0.06
N SER A 181 7.35 -8.42 -0.76
CA SER A 181 8.42 -7.67 -1.41
C SER A 181 9.51 -7.20 -0.45
N LEU A 182 9.15 -7.01 0.82
CA LEU A 182 10.04 -6.51 1.86
C LEU A 182 10.53 -7.62 2.79
N VAL A 183 10.45 -8.90 2.43
CA VAL A 183 10.84 -9.99 3.35
C VAL A 183 12.31 -9.89 3.76
N ASP A 184 13.19 -9.54 2.83
CA ASP A 184 14.64 -9.44 3.06
C ASP A 184 15.00 -8.21 3.89
N THR A 185 14.22 -7.13 3.78
CA THR A 185 14.39 -5.94 4.63
C THR A 185 13.70 -6.12 6.00
N CYS A 186 12.56 -6.82 6.04
CA CYS A 186 11.75 -7.03 7.25
C CYS A 186 12.38 -8.06 8.19
N LEU A 187 13.08 -9.06 7.65
CA LEU A 187 13.70 -10.19 8.34
C LEU A 187 12.80 -10.79 9.44
N PRO A 188 11.58 -11.24 9.07
CA PRO A 188 10.54 -11.52 10.06
C PRO A 188 10.93 -12.63 11.04
N ASP A 189 11.73 -13.61 10.62
CA ASP A 189 12.17 -14.71 11.48
C ASP A 189 13.23 -14.24 12.50
N VAL A 190 14.16 -13.38 12.08
CA VAL A 190 15.14 -12.75 12.99
C VAL A 190 14.44 -11.86 14.02
N VAL A 191 13.46 -11.07 13.57
CA VAL A 191 12.70 -10.16 14.44
C VAL A 191 11.85 -10.93 15.46
N ARG A 192 11.28 -12.08 15.06
CA ARG A 192 10.54 -12.97 15.98
C ARG A 192 11.45 -13.63 17.02
N GLU A 193 12.68 -13.99 16.65
CA GLU A 193 13.63 -14.69 17.53
C GLU A 193 14.40 -13.79 18.52
N LYS A 194 14.06 -12.50 18.66
CA LYS A 194 14.75 -11.55 19.57
C LYS A 194 15.06 -12.10 20.97
N PRO A 195 14.17 -12.83 21.67
CA PRO A 195 14.48 -13.39 22.99
C PRO A 195 15.61 -14.44 22.95
N ARG A 196 15.63 -15.29 21.91
CA ARG A 196 16.64 -16.33 21.72
C ARG A 196 18.01 -15.72 21.43
N LEU A 197 18.05 -14.71 20.54
CA LEU A 197 19.27 -14.01 20.17
C LEU A 197 19.92 -13.28 21.35
N ARG A 198 19.11 -12.66 22.24
CA ARG A 198 19.62 -12.06 23.48
C ARG A 198 20.34 -13.08 24.37
N GLY A 199 19.79 -14.28 24.49
CA GLY A 199 20.40 -15.35 25.28
C GLY A 199 21.72 -15.87 24.68
N VAL A 200 21.88 -15.83 23.36
CA VAL A 200 23.12 -16.23 22.69
C VAL A 200 24.17 -15.11 22.78
N GLN A 201 23.77 -13.84 22.65
CA GLN A 201 24.67 -12.69 22.75
C GLN A 201 25.37 -12.59 24.11
N SER A 202 24.69 -12.94 25.21
CA SER A 202 25.30 -12.95 26.55
C SER A 202 26.44 -13.97 26.70
N VAL A 203 26.61 -14.90 25.75
CA VAL A 203 27.62 -15.97 25.80
C VAL A 203 28.72 -15.78 24.76
N LEU A 204 28.47 -14.99 23.71
CA LEU A 204 29.40 -14.81 22.58
C LEU A 204 30.55 -13.83 22.84
N PHE A 205 30.36 -12.85 23.73
CA PHE A 205 31.42 -11.91 24.11
C PHE A 205 31.93 -12.24 25.51
N ARG A 206 32.99 -13.04 25.59
CA ARG A 206 33.86 -13.03 26.78
C ARG A 206 34.89 -11.93 26.57
N VAL A 207 34.83 -10.89 27.38
CA VAL A 207 35.94 -9.93 27.48
C VAL A 207 37.15 -10.75 27.92
N HIS A 208 38.20 -10.77 27.11
CA HIS A 208 39.48 -11.29 27.57
C HIS A 208 39.99 -10.27 28.57
N ASP A 209 39.89 -10.59 29.87
CA ASP A 209 40.61 -9.83 30.88
C ASP A 209 42.10 -9.97 30.52
N ALA A 210 42.73 -8.84 30.21
CA ALA A 210 44.17 -8.80 30.01
C ALA A 210 44.80 -9.15 31.36
N GLU A 211 45.28 -10.39 31.48
CA GLU A 211 46.05 -10.81 32.66
C GLU A 211 47.20 -9.83 32.85
N GLU A 212 47.24 -9.27 34.05
CA GLU A 212 48.28 -8.42 34.59
C GLU A 212 49.63 -9.07 34.29
N GLY A 213 50.52 -8.32 33.63
CA GLY A 213 51.87 -8.77 33.34
C GLY A 213 52.56 -9.18 34.64
N ASP A 214 52.90 -10.47 34.71
CA ASP A 214 53.80 -11.03 35.73
C ASP A 214 55.11 -10.22 35.78
N ALA A 215 55.56 -10.03 37.02
CA ALA A 215 56.70 -9.25 37.48
C ALA A 215 58.07 -9.66 36.88
#